data_AF-A0A7U3YAV6-F1
#
_entry.id   AF-A0A7U3YAV6-F1
#
_cell.length_a   1.000
_cell.length_b   1.000
_cell.length_c   1.000
_cell.angle_alpha   90.00
_cell.angle_beta   90.00
_cell.angle_gamma   90.00
#
_symmetry.space_group_name_H-M   'P 1'
#
loop_
_entity.id
_entity.type
_entity.pdbx_description
1 polymer ?
#
loop_
_entity_poly.entity_id
_entity_poly.type
_entity_poly.pdbx_seq_one_letter_code
_entity_poly.pdbx_strand_id
1 'polypeptide(L)' 'MELPISGLMSTFSAEEVASQYIKLNDFCKNVLGSQLDDPLMTLSFMSLTVVPHLKINDKGLFDVDSFCFLDY' A
#
# COMPACT_ATOMS: atom_id res chain seq x y z
N MET A 1 -4.37 -5.75 -12.19
CA MET A 1 -3.60 -4.61 -12.72
C MET A 1 -2.14 -5.02 -12.73
N GLU A 2 -1.51 -5.03 -13.90
CA GLU A 2 -0.10 -5.40 -14.05
C GLU A 2 0.77 -4.13 -14.11
N LEU A 3 1.90 -4.16 -13.38
CA LEU A 3 2.88 -3.07 -13.32
C LEU A 3 4.26 -3.57 -13.80
N PRO A 4 4.42 -3.86 -15.10
CA PRO A 4 5.63 -4.48 -15.66
C PRO A 4 6.89 -3.61 -15.52
N ILE A 5 6.75 -2.29 -15.34
CA ILE A 5 7.90 -1.40 -15.17
C ILE A 5 8.18 -1.24 -13.67
N SER A 6 9.14 -2.04 -13.17
CA SER A 6 9.63 -2.02 -11.78
C SER A 6 8.55 -2.17 -10.69
N GLY A 7 7.36 -2.68 -11.02
CA GLY A 7 6.24 -2.73 -10.09
C GLY A 7 5.61 -1.36 -9.79
N LEU A 8 5.94 -0.32 -10.57
CA LEU A 8 5.49 1.05 -10.36
C LEU A 8 4.62 1.58 -11.49
N MET A 9 4.93 1.22 -12.74
CA MET A 9 4.22 1.74 -13.91
C MET A 9 3.72 0.62 -14.83
N SER A 10 2.64 0.93 -15.55
CA SER A 10 2.07 0.08 -16.59
C SER A 10 2.34 0.66 -17.97
N THR A 11 2.31 -0.20 -18.99
CA THR A 11 2.40 0.19 -20.41
C THR A 11 1.03 0.44 -21.04
N PHE A 12 -0.05 0.20 -20.30
CA PHE A 12 -1.43 0.48 -20.72
C PHE A 12 -1.72 1.98 -20.74
N SER A 13 -2.83 2.39 -21.38
CA SER A 13 -3.25 3.78 -21.36
C SER A 13 -3.67 4.23 -19.96
N ALA A 14 -3.66 5.54 -19.72
CA ALA A 14 -4.06 6.09 -18.43
C ALA A 14 -5.51 5.71 -18.07
N GLU A 15 -6.40 5.67 -19.05
CA GLU A 15 -7.81 5.29 -18.88
C GLU A 15 -7.97 3.81 -18.52
N GLU A 16 -7.18 2.93 -19.15
CA GLU A 16 -7.19 1.49 -18.86
C GLU A 16 -6.68 1.22 -17.45
N VAL A 17 -5.59 1.89 -17.04
CA VAL A 17 -5.04 1.77 -15.69
C VAL A 17 -6.04 2.31 -14.66
N ALA A 18 -6.65 3.48 -14.90
CA ALA A 18 -7.64 4.07 -14.00
C ALA A 18 -8.87 3.17 -13.82
N SER A 19 -9.38 2.59 -14.91
CA SER A 19 -10.49 1.62 -14.89
C SER A 19 -10.16 0.38 -14.06
N GLN A 20 -8.95 -0.17 -14.22
CA GLN A 20 -8.49 -1.32 -13.43
C GLN A 20 -8.27 -0.96 -11.97
N TYR A 21 -7.74 0.23 -11.68
CA TYR A 21 -7.53 0.74 -10.34
C TYR A 21 -8.84 0.86 -9.57
N ILE A 22 -9.87 1.48 -10.18
CA ILE A 22 -11.20 1.64 -9.57
C ILE A 22 -11.79 0.27 -9.20
N LYS A 23 -11.73 -0.70 -10.11
CA LYS A 23 -12.22 -2.07 -9.85
C LYS A 23 -11.52 -2.73 -8.68
N LEU A 24 -10.21 -2.55 -8.56
CA LEU A 24 -9.43 -3.13 -7.47
C LEU A 24 -9.77 -2.44 -6.14
N ASN A 25 -9.93 -1.12 -6.16
CA ASN A 25 -10.35 -0.33 -5.01
C ASN A 25 -11.74 -0.75 -4.49
N ASP A 26 -12.70 -0.91 -5.41
CA ASP A 26 -14.06 -1.38 -5.10
C ASP A 26 -14.06 -2.81 -4.57
N PHE A 27 -13.21 -3.69 -5.10
CA PHE A 27 -13.04 -5.04 -4.56
C PHE A 27 -12.56 -5.01 -3.11
N CYS A 28 -11.55 -4.18 -2.80
CA CYS A 28 -11.04 -4.03 -1.43
C CYS A 28 -12.12 -3.52 -0.47
N LYS A 29 -12.98 -2.59 -0.90
CA LYS A 29 -14.07 -2.07 -0.07
C LYS A 29 -15.20 -3.08 0.11
N ASN A 30 -15.70 -3.61 -1.01
CA ASN A 30 -16.97 -4.35 -1.03
C ASN A 30 -16.80 -5.84 -0.70
N VAL A 31 -15.65 -6.44 -1.05
CA VAL A 31 -15.40 -7.88 -0.86
C VAL A 31 -14.52 -8.12 0.37
N LEU A 32 -13.46 -7.34 0.55
CA LEU A 32 -12.58 -7.46 1.71
C LEU A 32 -13.06 -6.65 2.92
N GLY A 33 -14.08 -5.80 2.75
CA GLY A 33 -14.67 -5.02 3.84
C GLY A 33 -13.81 -3.86 4.33
N SER A 34 -12.89 -3.35 3.50
CA SER A 34 -12.04 -2.22 3.89
C SER A 34 -12.88 -0.95 4.09
N GLN A 35 -12.69 -0.29 5.24
CA GLN A 35 -13.35 0.97 5.57
C GLN A 35 -12.56 2.20 5.12
N LEU A 36 -11.42 2.02 4.45
CA LEU A 36 -10.60 3.11 3.95
C LEU A 36 -11.21 3.69 2.67
N ASP A 37 -11.11 5.01 2.50
CA ASP A 37 -11.58 5.70 1.28
C ASP A 37 -10.77 5.30 0.04
N ASP A 38 -9.48 5.05 0.20
CA ASP A 38 -8.62 4.48 -0.84
C ASP A 38 -7.61 3.51 -0.20
N PRO A 39 -7.98 2.22 -0.08
CA PRO A 39 -7.10 1.20 0.50
C PRO A 39 -5.75 1.08 -0.22
N LEU A 40 -5.72 1.20 -1.55
CA LEU A 40 -4.49 1.01 -2.34
C LEU A 40 -3.54 2.19 -2.16
N MET A 41 -4.05 3.41 -2.25
CA MET A 41 -3.26 4.61 -2.01
C MET A 41 -2.74 4.62 -0.57
N THR A 42 -3.58 4.28 0.42
CA THR A 42 -3.16 4.21 1.83
C THR A 42 -2.03 3.22 2.05
N LEU A 43 -2.13 2.01 1.47
CA LEU A 43 -1.07 0.99 1.56
C LEU A 43 0.26 1.47 0.95
N SER A 44 0.22 2.24 -0.14
CA SER A 44 1.44 2.76 -0.77
C SER A 44 2.28 3.62 0.20
N PHE A 45 1.61 4.36 1.09
CA PHE A 45 2.27 5.21 2.09
C PHE A 45 2.84 4.44 3.29
N MET A 46 2.31 3.25 3.62
CA MET A 46 2.83 2.44 4.75
C MET A 46 4.31 2.06 4.58
N SER A 47 4.75 1.91 3.32
CA SER A 47 6.14 1.61 2.98
C SER A 47 7.11 2.77 3.27
N LEU A 48 6.63 4.01 3.32
CA LEU A 48 7.49 5.20 3.45
C LEU A 48 8.02 5.34 4.87
N THR A 49 9.35 5.34 5.03
CA THR A 49 10.06 5.31 6.33
C THR A 49 9.94 6.58 7.17
N VAL A 50 9.26 7.61 6.69
CA VAL A 50 9.41 8.97 7.23
C VAL A 50 8.41 9.35 8.32
N VAL A 51 7.25 8.69 8.43
CA VAL A 51 6.24 8.89 9.49
C VAL A 51 5.35 7.64 9.52
N PRO A 52 5.46 6.69 10.48
CA PRO A 52 4.96 6.84 11.85
C PRO A 52 5.92 6.30 12.95
N HIS A 53 5.59 6.54 14.23
CA HIS A 53 6.33 6.05 15.42
C HIS A 53 6.57 4.53 15.42
N LEU A 54 5.67 3.75 14.84
CA LEU A 54 5.75 2.29 14.71
C LEU A 54 5.72 1.89 13.23
N LYS A 55 6.69 1.08 12.79
CA LYS A 55 6.87 0.66 11.39
C LYS A 55 7.02 -0.82 11.22
N ILE A 56 6.26 -1.39 10.29
CA ILE A 56 6.47 -2.76 9.83
C ILE A 56 7.44 -2.74 8.65
N ASN A 57 8.50 -3.53 8.72
CA ASN A 57 9.40 -3.81 7.62
C ASN A 57 9.60 -5.33 7.46
N ASP A 58 10.45 -5.71 6.52
CA ASP A 58 10.81 -7.12 6.23
C ASP A 58 11.46 -7.84 7.42
N LYS A 59 11.96 -7.11 8.42
CA LYS A 59 12.58 -7.64 9.64
C LYS A 59 11.65 -7.62 10.86
N GLY A 60 10.42 -7.12 10.74
CA GLY A 60 9.42 -7.06 11.83
C GLY A 60 8.91 -5.65 12.12
N LEU A 61 8.36 -5.44 13.33
CA LEU A 61 7.91 -4.13 13.79
C LEU A 61 9.07 -3.39 14.46
N PHE A 62 9.31 -2.19 13.98
CA PHE A 62 10.37 -1.28 14.38
C PHE A 62 9.76 -0.03 14.99
N ASP A 63 10.16 0.28 16.22
CA ASP A 63 9.81 1.52 16.90
C ASP A 63 10.85 2.59 16.52
N VAL A 64 10.38 3.67 15.87
CA VAL A 64 11.20 4.79 15.40
C VAL A 64 11.60 5.71 16.56
N ASP A 65 10.80 5.80 17.62
CA ASP A 65 11.11 6.63 18.79
C ASP A 65 12.20 5.98 19.64
N SER A 66 12.07 4.68 19.88
CA SER A 66 13.02 3.87 20.67
C SER A 66 14.20 3.36 19.83
N PHE A 67 14.12 3.47 18.51
CA PHE A 67 15.10 3.00 17.52
C PHE A 67 15.46 1.51 17.70
N CYS A 68 14.46 0.67 17.98
CA CYS A 68 14.64 -0.76 18.23
C CYS A 68 13.51 -1.59 17.61
N PHE A 69 13.75 -2.89 17.44
CA PHE A 69 12.73 -3.85 17.04
C PHE A 69 11.92 -4.31 18.27
N LEU A 70 10.62 -4.48 18.09
CA LEU A 70 9.75 -5.04 19.12
C LEU A 70 9.68 -6.55 18.95
N ASP A 71 10.12 -7.28 19.98
CA ASP A 71 9.94 -8.72 20.10
C ASP A 71 8.59 -8.99 20.77
N TYR A 72 7.69 -9.70 20.09
CA TYR A 72 6.43 -10.21 20.63
C TYR A 72 6.25 -11.70 20.30
#